data_AF-A0A7W8YCX8-F1
#
_entry.id   AF-A0A7W8YCX8-F1
#
_cell.length_a   1.000
_cell.length_b   1.000
_cell.length_c   1.000
_cell.angle_alpha   90.00
_cell.angle_beta   90.00
_cell.angle_gamma   90.00
#
_symmetry.space_group_name_H-M   'P 1'
#
loop_
_entity.id
_entity.type
_entity.pdbx_description
1 polymer ?
#
loop_
_entity_poly.entity_id
_entity_poly.type
_entity_poly.pdbx_seq_one_letter_code
_entity_poly.pdbx_strand_id
1 'polypeptide(L)'
;MNVFLKLGATLASLAAGMLGKKVVDIVWKKSTGKESPNMMDADAQREQSLRQVLAFTVFSSIVMGVIQVLTNRGTQRAIQKFGRNLDEV
;
A
#
# COMPACT_ATOMS: atom_id res chain seq x y z
N MET A 1 4.19 -22.14 14.83
CA MET A 1 4.44 -21.23 13.67
C MET A 1 5.87 -20.70 13.77
N ASN A 2 6.65 -20.88 12.70
CA ASN A 2 8.07 -20.57 12.68
C ASN A 2 8.33 -19.05 12.86
N VAL A 3 9.05 -18.66 13.91
CA VAL A 3 9.34 -17.24 14.25
C VAL A 3 10.04 -16.52 13.09
N PHE A 4 10.86 -17.23 12.33
CA PHE A 4 11.52 -16.73 11.12
C PHE A 4 10.55 -16.25 10.04
N LEU A 5 9.44 -16.97 9.82
CA LEU A 5 8.41 -16.56 8.85
C LEU A 5 7.69 -15.30 9.34
N LYS A 6 7.43 -15.17 10.64
CA LYS A 6 6.85 -13.96 11.21
C LYS A 6 7.80 -12.76 11.05
N LEU A 7 9.08 -12.93 11.34
CA LEU A 7 10.09 -11.87 11.16
C LEU A 7 10.23 -11.46 9.69
N GLY A 8 10.29 -12.44 8.77
CA GLY A 8 10.32 -12.17 7.33
C GLY A 8 9.07 -11.43 6.83
N ALA A 9 7.88 -11.85 7.27
CA ALA A 9 6.62 -11.19 6.93
C ALA A 9 6.55 -9.75 7.47
N THR A 10 7.03 -9.52 8.70
CA THR A 10 7.11 -8.17 9.29
C THR A 10 8.08 -7.29 8.51
N LEU A 11 9.29 -7.78 8.20
CA LEU A 11 10.27 -7.07 7.38
C LEU A 11 9.72 -6.72 6.00
N ALA A 12 9.07 -7.68 5.34
CA ALA A 12 8.42 -7.47 4.05
C ALA A 12 7.32 -6.40 4.14
N SER A 13 6.54 -6.39 5.22
CA SER A 13 5.48 -5.41 5.43
C SER A 13 6.03 -4.00 5.65
N LEU A 14 7.11 -3.86 6.42
CA LEU A 14 7.81 -2.58 6.61
C LEU A 14 8.40 -2.07 5.29
N ALA A 15 9.05 -2.95 4.52
CA ALA A 15 9.58 -2.60 3.21
C ALA A 15 8.47 -2.18 2.24
N ALA A 16 7.36 -2.92 2.21
CA ALA A 16 6.19 -2.58 1.40
C ALA A 16 5.59 -1.22 1.78
N GLY A 17 5.51 -0.90 3.07
CA GLY A 17 5.05 0.41 3.54
C GLY A 17 5.95 1.56 3.07
N MET A 18 7.28 1.39 3.19
CA MET A 18 8.24 2.40 2.74
C MET A 18 8.20 2.63 1.22
N LEU A 19 8.11 1.54 0.45
CA LEU A 19 8.00 1.63 -1.01
C LEU A 19 6.65 2.17 -1.45
N GLY A 20 5.58 1.78 -0.76
CA GLY A 20 4.21 2.25 -1.01
C GLY A 20 4.11 3.77 -0.91
N LYS A 21 4.71 4.37 0.14
CA LYS A 21 4.75 5.83 0.29
C LYS A 21 5.38 6.51 -0.92
N LYS A 22 6.57 6.06 -1.36
CA LYS A 22 7.26 6.65 -2.53
C LYS A 22 6.43 6.54 -3.81
N VAL A 23 5.77 5.41 -4.03
CA VAL A 23 4.92 5.21 -5.20
C VAL A 23 3.74 6.18 -5.18
N VAL A 24 3.04 6.28 -4.05
CA VAL A 24 1.92 7.22 -3.88
C VAL A 24 2.39 8.66 -4.12
N ASP A 25 3.51 9.07 -3.53
CA ASP A 25 4.06 10.42 -3.69
C ASP A 25 4.43 10.73 -5.15
N ILE A 26 5.04 9.78 -5.86
CA ILE A 26 5.41 9.95 -7.28
C ILE A 26 4.16 10.07 -8.15
N VAL A 27 3.18 9.18 -7.97
CA VAL A 27 1.96 9.22 -8.79
C VAL A 27 1.17 10.50 -8.49
N TRP A 28 1.13 10.93 -7.23
CA TRP A 28 0.49 12.17 -6.84
C TRP A 28 1.16 13.38 -7.47
N LYS A 29 2.49 13.51 -7.33
CA LYS A 29 3.27 14.60 -7.93
C LYS A 29 3.11 14.63 -9.45
N LYS A 30 3.08 13.46 -10.09
CA LYS A 30 2.84 13.34 -11.54
C LYS A 30 1.42 13.77 -11.93
N SER A 31 0.42 13.48 -11.11
CA SER A 31 -0.99 13.79 -11.41
C SER A 31 -1.37 15.23 -11.11
N THR A 32 -0.84 15.83 -10.04
CA THR A 32 -1.24 17.18 -9.58
C THR A 32 -0.17 18.24 -9.76
N GLY A 33 1.08 17.85 -10.04
CA GLY A 33 2.23 18.76 -10.13
C GLY A 33 2.68 19.33 -8.78
N LYS A 34 2.05 18.91 -7.68
CA LYS A 34 2.31 19.40 -6.31
C LYS A 34 2.74 18.26 -5.40
N GLU A 35 3.42 18.58 -4.31
CA GLU A 35 3.78 17.57 -3.33
C GLU A 35 2.54 16.95 -2.66
N SER A 36 2.70 15.68 -2.32
CA SER A 36 1.71 14.85 -1.63
C SER A 36 1.45 15.44 -0.24
N PRO A 37 0.18 15.66 0.14
CA PRO A 37 -0.12 16.17 1.45
C PRO A 37 0.34 15.17 2.53
N ASN A 38 1.16 15.63 3.48
CA ASN A 38 1.59 14.84 4.64
C ASN A 38 0.39 14.53 5.55
N MET A 39 -0.30 13.43 5.26
CA MET A 39 -1.39 12.94 6.09
C MET A 39 -0.93 12.33 7.42
N MET A 40 0.37 12.09 7.61
CA MET A 40 0.91 11.55 8.88
C MET A 40 1.16 12.62 9.95
N ASP A 41 1.21 13.90 9.57
CA ASP A 41 1.49 15.01 10.47
C ASP A 41 0.24 15.87 10.70
N ALA A 42 -0.36 15.74 11.89
CA ALA A 42 -1.61 16.43 12.24
C ALA A 42 -1.49 17.96 12.20
N ASP A 43 -0.31 18.51 12.46
CA ASP A 43 -0.06 19.96 12.36
C ASP A 43 0.09 20.42 10.91
N ALA A 44 0.74 19.61 10.05
CA ALA A 44 0.82 19.89 8.61
C ALA A 44 -0.57 19.81 7.93
N GLN A 45 -1.48 18.98 8.44
CA GLN A 45 -2.86 18.91 7.94
C GLN A 45 -3.65 20.22 8.18
N ARG A 46 -3.36 20.97 9.25
CA ARG A 46 -4.04 22.24 9.56
C ARG A 46 -3.64 23.36 8.61
N GLU A 47 -2.40 23.33 8.13
CA GLU A 47 -1.88 24.29 7.16
C GLU A 47 -2.26 23.94 5.71
N GLN A 48 -2.79 22.74 5.48
CA GLN A 48 -3.17 22.26 4.16
C GLN A 48 -4.60 22.61 3.78
N SER A 49 -4.78 22.95 2.51
CA SER A 49 -6.09 23.27 1.96
C SER A 49 -7.03 22.05 2.01
N LEU A 50 -8.24 22.23 2.53
CA LEU A 50 -9.31 21.22 2.54
C LEU A 50 -9.52 20.56 1.17
N ARG A 51 -9.37 21.33 0.08
CA ARG A 51 -9.50 20.81 -1.29
C ARG A 51 -8.40 19.81 -1.65
N GLN A 52 -7.17 20.03 -1.18
CA GLN A 52 -6.03 19.17 -1.45
C GLN A 52 -6.11 17.87 -0.64
N VAL A 53 -6.53 17.96 0.62
CA VAL A 53 -6.78 16.79 1.47
C VAL A 53 -7.88 15.92 0.87
N LEU A 54 -9.02 16.50 0.48
CA LEU A 54 -10.11 15.76 -0.16
C LEU A 54 -9.67 15.07 -1.46
N ALA A 55 -8.93 15.76 -2.32
CA ALA A 55 -8.41 15.17 -3.55
C ALA A 55 -7.45 13.99 -3.26
N PHE A 56 -6.60 14.13 -2.23
CA PHE A 56 -5.65 13.08 -1.87
C PHE A 56 -6.33 11.87 -1.24
N THR A 57 -7.38 12.07 -0.44
CA THR A 57 -8.18 10.98 0.12
C THR A 57 -8.87 10.17 -0.99
N VAL A 58 -9.47 10.85 -1.97
CA VAL A 58 -10.12 10.17 -3.11
C VAL A 58 -9.08 9.40 -3.94
N PHE A 59 -7.93 10.01 -4.21
CA PHE A 59 -6.87 9.33 -4.95
C PHE A 59 -6.30 8.13 -4.18
N SER A 60 -6.03 8.30 -2.89
CA SER A 60 -5.48 7.26 -2.03
C SER A 60 -6.43 6.08 -1.86
N SER A 61 -7.75 6.33 -1.79
CA SER A 61 -8.75 5.27 -1.73
C SER A 61 -8.83 4.46 -3.04
N ILE A 62 -8.67 5.11 -4.20
CA ILE A 62 -8.55 4.40 -5.48
C ILE A 62 -7.31 3.50 -5.50
N VAL A 63 -6.15 4.04 -5.11
CA VAL A 63 -4.90 3.26 -5.04
C VAL A 63 -5.05 2.07 -4.09
N MET A 64 -5.66 2.27 -2.93
CA MET A 64 -5.92 1.21 -1.96
C MET A 64 -6.83 0.12 -2.53
N GLY A 65 -7.89 0.50 -3.25
CA GLY A 65 -8.77 -0.45 -3.93
C GLY A 65 -8.02 -1.32 -4.95
N VAL A 66 -7.12 -0.72 -5.74
CA VAL A 66 -6.26 -1.46 -6.67
C VAL A 66 -5.34 -2.43 -5.94
N ILE A 67 -4.70 -1.97 -4.86
CA ILE A 67 -3.83 -2.82 -4.01
C ILE A 67 -4.63 -4.00 -3.45
N GLN A 68 -5.85 -3.79 -2.95
CA GLN A 68 -6.71 -4.86 -2.43
C GLN A 68 -7.06 -5.89 -3.51
N VAL A 69 -7.43 -5.46 -4.72
CA VAL A 69 -7.74 -6.37 -5.83
C VAL A 69 -6.49 -7.17 -6.24
N LEU A 70 -5.34 -6.52 -6.35
CA LEU A 70 -4.08 -7.19 -6.69
C LEU A 70 -3.65 -8.17 -5.59
N THR A 71 -3.84 -7.79 -4.32
CA THR A 71 -3.54 -8.65 -3.18
C THR A 71 -4.45 -9.87 -3.16
N ASN A 72 -5.76 -9.69 -3.30
CA ASN A 72 -6.71 -10.81 -3.34
C ASN A 72 -6.43 -11.74 -4.52
N ARG A 73 -6.19 -11.20 -5.72
CA ARG A 73 -5.85 -12.00 -6.90
C ARG A 73 -4.49 -12.68 -6.78
N GLY A 74 -3.50 -11.99 -6.24
CA GLY A 74 -2.15 -12.52 -6.02
C GLY A 74 -2.15 -13.64 -5.00
N THR A 75 -2.83 -13.46 -3.87
CA THR A 75 -3.02 -14.47 -2.83
C THR A 75 -3.76 -15.67 -3.37
N GLN A 76 -4.84 -15.50 -4.15
CA GLN A 76 -5.54 -16.64 -4.77
C GLN A 76 -4.64 -17.43 -5.73
N ARG A 77 -3.85 -16.74 -6.58
CA ARG A 77 -2.90 -17.40 -7.49
C ARG A 77 -1.78 -18.12 -6.74
N ALA A 78 -1.27 -17.53 -5.67
CA ALA A 78 -0.26 -18.14 -4.82
C ALA A 78 -0.83 -19.38 -4.12
N ILE A 79 -2.02 -19.29 -3.51
CA ILE A 79 -2.70 -20.43 -2.89
C ILE A 79 -2.94 -21.55 -3.92
N GLN A 80 -3.38 -21.24 -5.14
CA GLN A 80 -3.54 -22.27 -6.18
C GLN A 80 -2.23 -22.92 -6.58
N LYS A 81 -1.12 -22.17 -6.63
CA LYS A 81 0.21 -22.72 -6.93
C LYS A 81 0.82 -23.51 -5.78
N PHE A 82 0.65 -23.06 -4.54
CA PHE A 82 1.23 -23.70 -3.36
C PHE A 82 0.35 -24.81 -2.77
N GLY A 83 -0.97 -24.69 -2.86
CA GLY A 83 -1.93 -25.72 -2.45
C GLY A 83 -1.81 -26.98 -3.31
N ARG A 84 -1.52 -26.84 -4.60
CA ARG A 84 -1.27 -27.99 -5.50
C ARG A 84 -0.05 -28.82 -5.11
N ASN A 85 0.93 -28.23 -4.42
CA ASN A 85 2.14 -28.93 -3.96
C ASN A 85 1.98 -29.52 -2.54
N LEU A 86 0.88 -29.23 -1.83
CA LEU A 86 0.60 -29.76 -0.49
C LEU A 86 -0.24 -31.05 -0.54
N ASP A 87 -0.98 -31.28 -1.62
CA ASP A 87 -1.75 -32.52 -1.84
C ASP A 87 -0.88 -33.66 -2.46
N GLU A 88 0.35 -33.36 -2.88
CA GLU A 88 1.30 -34.33 -3.46
C GLU A 88 2.41 -34.81 -2.48
N VAL A 89 2.31 -34.48 -1.17
CA VAL A 89 3.28 -34.91 -0.13
C VAL A 89 2.60 -35.67 1.00
#